data_AF-A0A914ZVN1-F1
#
_entry.id   AF-A0A914ZVN1-F1
#
_cell.length_a   1.000
_cell.length_b   1.000
_cell.length_c   1.000
_cell.angle_alpha   90.00
_cell.angle_beta   90.00
_cell.angle_gamma   90.00
#
_symmetry.space_group_name_H-M   'P 1'
#
loop_
_entity.id
_entity.type
_entity.pdbx_description
1 polymer ?
#
loop_
_entity_poly.entity_id
_entity_poly.type
_entity_poly.pdbx_seq_one_letter_code
_entity_poly.pdbx_strand_id
1 'polypeptide(L)'
;NNLWPSDHLGPIPGQVPDCLHLKMANSVVTSTRYERKNGGTTKDMTVEADCSQKILKPGQDPSTSEVPHRKKRRLHTYERARLAYERIQAERRAEVERRRAEREGRERALQSYLSTKRKMDKVLLKRNRKGQPKLNAQIEVLLEKIEKRMRD
;
A
#
# COMPACT_ATOMS: atom_id res chain seq x y z
N ASN A 1 8.56 54.71 -15.13
CA ASN A 1 8.56 54.23 -13.73
C ASN A 1 8.22 52.76 -13.70
N ASN A 2 9.26 51.94 -13.76
CA ASN A 2 9.21 50.51 -13.48
C ASN A 2 9.26 50.35 -11.96
N LEU A 3 8.22 49.80 -11.34
CA LEU A 3 8.31 49.28 -9.98
C LEU A 3 7.22 48.25 -9.75
N TRP A 4 7.52 46.99 -10.08
CA TRP A 4 6.85 45.85 -9.48
C TRP A 4 7.90 45.09 -8.66
N PRO A 5 7.64 44.78 -7.38
CA PRO A 5 8.63 44.14 -6.53
C PRO A 5 8.84 42.69 -6.98
N SER A 6 10.11 42.29 -6.96
CA SER A 6 10.50 40.88 -6.94
C SER A 6 10.09 40.26 -5.61
N ASP A 7 10.01 38.93 -5.61
CA ASP A 7 9.92 38.03 -4.46
C ASP A 7 8.51 37.65 -3.99
N HIS A 8 7.95 36.66 -4.67
CA HIS A 8 7.48 35.41 -4.04
C HIS A 8 7.32 34.34 -5.12
N LEU A 9 8.42 33.65 -5.46
CA LEU A 9 8.33 32.38 -6.17
C LEU A 9 7.81 31.33 -5.18
N GLY A 10 6.48 31.22 -5.11
CA GLY A 10 5.83 30.02 -4.58
C GLY A 10 6.16 28.80 -5.45
N PRO A 11 6.06 27.57 -4.91
CA PRO A 11 6.35 26.37 -5.68
C PRO A 11 5.42 26.31 -6.90
N ILE A 12 6.00 26.23 -8.11
CA ILE A 12 5.24 26.01 -9.34
C ILE A 12 4.50 24.66 -9.19
N PRO A 13 3.15 24.63 -9.27
CA PRO A 13 2.40 23.38 -9.20
C PRO A 13 2.64 22.61 -10.51
N GLY A 14 3.62 21.70 -10.47
CA GLY A 14 4.10 21.01 -11.66
C GLY A 14 5.46 20.34 -11.52
N GLN A 15 6.20 20.58 -10.44
CA GLN A 15 7.30 19.69 -10.06
C GLN A 15 6.75 18.35 -9.59
N VAL A 16 6.56 17.46 -10.56
CA VAL A 16 6.61 16.02 -10.32
C VAL A 16 7.93 15.74 -9.60
N PRO A 17 7.92 15.03 -8.45
CA PRO A 17 9.17 14.50 -7.93
C PRO A 17 9.78 13.65 -9.04
N ASP A 18 11.10 13.75 -9.21
CA ASP A 18 11.90 12.84 -10.04
C ASP A 18 11.80 11.43 -9.44
N CYS A 19 10.65 10.81 -9.66
CA CYS A 19 10.35 9.46 -9.28
C CYS A 19 11.03 8.56 -10.29
N LEU A 20 12.29 8.23 -9.98
CA LEU A 20 12.94 6.98 -10.29
C LEU A 20 12.74 6.50 -11.74
N HIS A 21 13.81 6.64 -12.52
CA HIS A 21 14.06 5.88 -13.73
C HIS A 21 14.03 4.36 -13.42
N LEU A 22 12.83 3.79 -13.32
CA LEU A 22 12.60 2.37 -13.15
C LEU A 22 12.86 1.71 -14.49
N LYS A 23 14.12 1.32 -14.71
CA LYS A 23 14.51 0.46 -15.82
C LYS A 23 13.54 -0.72 -15.85
N MET A 24 12.84 -0.89 -16.97
CA MET A 24 12.00 -2.05 -17.20
C MET A 24 12.88 -3.29 -17.21
N ALA A 25 12.98 -3.95 -16.06
CA ALA A 25 13.44 -5.33 -16.01
C ALA A 25 12.28 -6.19 -16.50
N ASN A 26 12.59 -7.04 -17.49
CA ASN A 26 11.70 -8.06 -18.02
C ASN A 26 10.93 -8.75 -16.88
N SER A 27 9.62 -8.96 -17.08
CA SER A 27 8.73 -9.57 -16.11
C SER A 27 9.10 -11.04 -15.86
N VAL A 28 10.14 -11.27 -15.09
CA VAL A 28 10.25 -12.47 -14.29
C VAL A 28 9.29 -12.23 -13.14
N VAL A 29 8.28 -13.10 -13.01
CA VAL A 29 7.43 -13.17 -11.84
C VAL A 29 8.34 -13.15 -10.61
N THR A 30 8.47 -11.99 -9.95
CA THR A 30 9.14 -11.89 -8.66
C THR A 30 8.15 -12.42 -7.63
N SER A 31 7.96 -13.75 -7.69
CA SER A 31 7.48 -14.51 -6.56
C SER A 31 8.46 -14.19 -5.44
N THR A 32 8.06 -13.30 -4.53
CA THR A 32 8.73 -13.17 -3.25
C THR A 32 8.57 -14.51 -2.57
N ARG A 33 9.57 -15.36 -2.79
CA ARG A 33 9.73 -16.66 -2.17
C ARG A 33 9.86 -16.40 -0.67
N TYR A 34 8.74 -16.44 0.04
CA TYR A 34 8.75 -16.51 1.49
C TYR A 34 9.42 -17.83 1.86
N GLU A 35 10.67 -17.75 2.32
CA GLU A 35 11.42 -18.88 2.84
C GLU A 35 10.62 -19.55 3.96
N ARG A 36 10.18 -20.79 3.71
CA ARG A 36 9.62 -21.67 4.73
C ARG A 36 10.76 -22.09 5.66
N LYS A 37 10.98 -21.38 6.76
CA LYS A 37 11.78 -21.89 7.88
C LYS A 37 10.99 -22.98 8.60
N ASN A 38 11.21 -24.23 8.21
CA ASN A 38 10.90 -25.41 9.01
C ASN A 38 12.20 -26.19 9.21
N GLY A 39 12.59 -26.44 10.46
CA GLY A 39 13.70 -27.33 10.80
C GLY A 39 14.45 -26.87 12.05
N GLY A 40 14.22 -27.58 13.16
CA GLY A 40 14.69 -27.22 14.49
C GLY A 40 16.17 -27.46 14.75
N THR A 41 16.63 -26.89 15.86
CA THR A 41 17.82 -27.38 16.56
C THR A 41 17.61 -27.12 18.04
N THR A 42 17.48 -28.20 18.81
CA THR A 42 17.64 -28.25 20.25
C THR A 42 19.01 -27.67 20.62
N LYS A 43 19.03 -26.48 21.20
CA LYS A 43 20.14 -26.01 22.02
C LYS A 43 19.56 -25.35 23.25
N ASP A 44 19.84 -25.96 24.39
CA ASP A 44 19.59 -25.43 25.71
C ASP A 44 20.19 -24.03 25.80
N MET A 45 19.33 -23.03 25.95
CA MET A 45 19.71 -21.69 26.38
C MET A 45 18.72 -21.31 27.48
N THR A 46 19.10 -21.64 28.71
CA THR A 46 18.62 -20.97 29.92
C THR A 46 18.96 -19.49 29.77
N VAL A 47 17.96 -18.65 29.47
CA VAL A 47 18.09 -17.21 29.60
C VAL A 47 16.94 -16.71 30.45
N GLU A 48 17.36 -16.25 31.63
CA GLU A 48 16.60 -15.49 32.62
C GLU A 48 15.68 -14.46 31.94
N ALA A 49 14.41 -14.51 32.35
CA ALA A 49 13.40 -13.58 31.90
C ALA A 49 13.52 -12.29 32.73
N ASP A 50 13.97 -11.22 32.11
CA ASP A 50 13.68 -9.87 32.60
C ASP A 50 13.18 -8.99 31.45
N CYS A 51 11.87 -9.07 31.21
CA CYS A 51 11.18 -8.12 30.34
C CYS A 51 10.39 -7.16 31.24
N SER A 52 11.07 -6.07 31.60
CA SER A 52 10.55 -4.99 32.42
C SER A 52 9.18 -4.50 31.93
N GLN A 53 8.19 -4.60 32.82
CA GLN A 53 6.90 -3.93 32.68
C GLN A 53 7.12 -2.42 32.91
N LYS A 54 7.08 -1.63 31.83
CA LYS A 54 6.91 -0.18 31.95
C LYS A 54 5.44 0.11 32.25
N ILE A 55 5.19 0.44 33.51
CA ILE A 55 3.92 0.89 34.05
C ILE A 55 3.63 2.30 33.51
N LEU A 56 2.46 2.51 32.91
CA LEU A 56 1.83 3.82 32.82
C LEU A 56 0.43 3.71 33.45
N LYS A 57 0.20 4.40 34.56
CA LYS A 57 -1.09 4.50 35.27
C LYS A 57 -1.98 5.53 34.58
N PRO A 58 -3.32 5.34 34.62
CA PRO A 58 -4.11 6.36 35.32
C PRO A 58 -5.23 5.76 36.18
N GLY A 59 -5.51 6.45 37.29
CA GLY A 59 -6.80 6.45 38.00
C GLY A 59 -7.09 5.26 38.93
N GLN A 60 -7.00 5.49 40.24
CA GLN A 60 -7.63 4.66 41.27
C GLN A 60 -9.07 5.12 41.50
N ASP A 61 -9.98 4.17 41.65
CA ASP A 61 -11.08 4.19 42.63
C ASP A 61 -11.23 2.77 43.21
N PRO A 62 -11.28 2.58 44.54
CA PRO A 62 -11.35 1.26 45.17
C PRO A 62 -12.77 0.94 45.67
N SER A 63 -13.41 -0.07 45.12
CA SER A 63 -14.48 -0.77 45.83
C SER A 63 -14.41 -2.27 45.60
N THR A 64 -14.21 -2.96 46.71
CA THR A 64 -13.93 -4.37 46.89
C THR A 64 -15.11 -5.25 46.50
N SER A 65 -14.91 -6.14 45.54
CA SER A 65 -15.45 -7.50 45.61
C SER A 65 -14.31 -8.47 45.30
N GLU A 66 -13.74 -9.07 46.34
CA GLU A 66 -12.69 -10.08 46.23
C GLU A 66 -13.31 -11.36 45.66
N VAL A 67 -13.45 -11.41 44.34
CA VAL A 67 -13.82 -12.64 43.64
C VAL A 67 -12.60 -13.57 43.70
N PRO A 68 -12.71 -14.82 44.19
CA PRO A 68 -11.59 -15.72 44.22
C PRO A 68 -11.08 -15.94 42.79
N HIS A 69 -9.87 -15.44 42.50
CA HIS A 69 -9.20 -15.70 41.22
C HIS A 69 -8.85 -17.19 41.14
N ARG A 70 -9.81 -18.01 40.70
CA ARG A 70 -9.57 -19.41 40.34
C ARG A 70 -8.54 -19.43 39.22
N LYS A 71 -7.33 -19.91 39.52
CA LYS A 71 -6.27 -20.10 38.51
C LYS A 71 -6.80 -21.05 37.43
N LYS A 72 -7.00 -20.54 36.21
CA LYS A 72 -7.45 -21.35 35.08
C LYS A 72 -6.41 -22.44 34.82
N ARG A 73 -6.85 -23.70 34.71
CA ARG A 73 -5.96 -24.82 34.34
C ARG A 73 -5.37 -24.53 32.96
N ARG A 74 -4.06 -24.76 32.80
CA ARG A 74 -3.40 -24.63 31.49
C ARG A 74 -4.02 -25.63 30.52
N LEU A 75 -4.39 -25.20 29.32
CA LEU A 75 -4.87 -26.08 28.25
C LEU A 75 -3.82 -27.15 27.92
N HIS A 76 -4.28 -28.32 27.48
CA HIS A 76 -3.39 -29.41 27.07
C HIS A 76 -2.52 -28.97 25.87
N THR A 77 -1.31 -29.51 25.75
CA THR A 77 -0.34 -29.13 24.68
C THR A 77 -0.94 -29.26 23.29
N TYR A 78 -1.64 -30.36 23.03
CA TYR A 78 -2.36 -30.60 21.78
C TYR A 78 -3.41 -29.53 21.46
N GLU A 79 -4.21 -29.16 22.46
CA GLU A 79 -5.27 -28.16 22.29
C GLU A 79 -4.68 -26.78 21.98
N ARG A 80 -3.57 -26.40 22.64
CA ARG A 80 -2.83 -25.18 22.32
C ARG A 80 -2.30 -25.20 20.88
N ALA A 81 -1.74 -26.33 20.44
CA ALA A 81 -1.23 -26.47 19.08
C ALA A 81 -2.34 -26.35 18.03
N ARG A 82 -3.51 -26.97 18.29
CA ARG A 82 -4.68 -26.87 17.41
C ARG A 82 -5.17 -25.43 17.27
N LEU A 83 -5.35 -24.72 18.38
CA LEU A 83 -5.79 -23.32 18.36
C LEU A 83 -4.79 -22.40 17.65
N ALA A 84 -3.49 -22.63 17.85
CA ALA A 84 -2.44 -21.89 17.14
C ALA A 84 -2.49 -22.13 15.63
N TYR A 85 -2.69 -23.38 15.21
CA TYR A 85 -2.83 -23.74 13.80
C TYR A 85 -4.04 -23.05 13.15
N GLU A 86 -5.21 -23.12 13.79
CA GLU A 86 -6.44 -22.49 13.29
C GLU A 86 -6.27 -20.96 13.17
N ARG A 87 -5.62 -20.32 14.16
CA ARG A 87 -5.28 -18.89 14.10
C ARG A 87 -4.37 -18.55 12.93
N ILE A 88 -3.29 -19.31 12.73
CA ILE A 88 -2.36 -19.10 11.61
C ILE A 88 -3.07 -19.26 10.26
N GLN A 89 -3.98 -20.23 10.14
CA GLN A 89 -4.75 -20.43 8.91
C GLN A 89 -5.73 -19.30 8.65
N ALA A 90 -6.39 -18.77 9.68
CA ALA A 90 -7.24 -17.59 9.54
C ALA A 90 -6.45 -16.36 9.10
N GLU A 91 -5.29 -16.12 9.72
CA GLU A 91 -4.41 -14.99 9.37
C GLU A 91 -3.89 -15.09 7.93
N ARG A 92 -3.47 -16.29 7.50
CA ARG A 92 -3.04 -16.53 6.11
C ARG A 92 -4.15 -16.22 5.10
N ARG A 93 -5.38 -16.65 5.37
CA ARG A 93 -6.53 -16.37 4.50
C ARG A 93 -6.81 -14.86 4.43
N ALA A 94 -6.83 -14.18 5.58
CA ALA A 94 -7.03 -12.74 5.63
C ALA A 94 -5.92 -11.97 4.86
N GLU A 95 -4.67 -12.40 4.99
CA GLU A 95 -3.54 -11.78 4.30
C GLU A 95 -3.60 -11.99 2.78
N VAL A 96 -4.01 -13.17 2.32
CA VAL A 96 -4.19 -13.45 0.89
C VAL A 96 -5.27 -12.55 0.30
N GLU A 97 -6.42 -12.43 0.97
CA GLU A 97 -7.52 -11.56 0.51
C GLU A 97 -7.11 -10.09 0.51
N ARG A 98 -6.41 -9.61 1.55
CA ARG A 98 -5.87 -8.25 1.60
C ARG A 98 -4.95 -7.96 0.42
N ARG A 99 -3.99 -8.86 0.15
CA ARG A 99 -3.06 -8.74 -0.99
C ARG A 99 -3.75 -8.83 -2.34
N ARG A 100 -4.84 -9.58 -2.44
CA ARG A 100 -5.64 -9.68 -3.66
C ARG A 100 -6.36 -8.37 -3.92
N ALA A 101 -7.07 -7.84 -2.92
CA ALA A 101 -7.77 -6.57 -3.02
C ALA A 101 -6.81 -5.41 -3.38
N GLU A 102 -5.62 -5.37 -2.78
CA GLU A 102 -4.59 -4.38 -3.12
C GLU A 102 -4.12 -4.51 -4.57
N ARG A 103 -3.84 -5.75 -5.03
CA ARG A 103 -3.44 -6.00 -6.43
C ARG A 103 -4.53 -5.60 -7.41
N GLU A 104 -5.77 -5.98 -7.15
CA GLU A 104 -6.91 -5.60 -7.98
C GLU A 104 -7.11 -4.08 -8.02
N GLY A 105 -6.93 -3.39 -6.89
CA GLY A 105 -6.99 -1.92 -6.85
C GLY A 105 -5.92 -1.27 -7.71
N ARG A 106 -4.67 -1.72 -7.59
CA ARG A 106 -3.55 -1.23 -8.41
C ARG A 106 -3.76 -1.52 -9.89
N GLU A 107 -4.22 -2.72 -10.23
CA GLU A 107 -4.48 -3.09 -11.61
C GLU A 107 -5.63 -2.27 -12.22
N ARG A 108 -6.72 -2.05 -11.49
CA ARG A 108 -7.83 -1.20 -11.95
C ARG A 108 -7.37 0.24 -12.21
N ALA A 109 -6.57 0.81 -11.32
CA ALA A 109 -6.01 2.15 -11.51
C ALA A 109 -5.05 2.24 -12.71
N LEU A 110 -4.23 1.21 -12.91
CA LEU A 110 -3.33 1.14 -14.05
C LEU A 110 -4.10 0.97 -15.36
N GLN A 111 -5.08 0.07 -15.40
CA GLN A 111 -5.93 -0.17 -16.56
C GLN A 111 -6.72 1.08 -16.96
N SER A 112 -7.30 1.80 -15.99
CA SER A 112 -8.00 3.04 -16.27
C SER A 112 -7.05 4.09 -16.88
N TYR A 113 -5.87 4.30 -16.28
CA TYR A 113 -4.85 5.20 -16.80
C TYR A 113 -4.41 4.82 -18.23
N LEU A 114 -4.05 3.56 -18.46
CA LEU A 114 -3.60 3.08 -19.76
C LEU A 114 -4.69 3.18 -20.83
N SER A 115 -5.95 2.92 -20.46
CA SER A 115 -7.09 3.03 -21.37
C SER A 115 -7.30 4.48 -21.82
N THR A 116 -7.24 5.44 -20.91
CA THR A 116 -7.34 6.88 -21.22
C THR A 116 -6.14 7.32 -22.05
N LYS A 117 -4.93 6.96 -21.63
CA LYS A 117 -3.70 7.29 -22.36
C LYS A 117 -3.76 6.79 -23.81
N ARG A 118 -4.15 5.53 -24.03
CA ARG A 118 -4.26 4.95 -25.38
C ARG A 118 -5.29 5.68 -26.24
N LYS A 119 -6.43 6.08 -25.67
CA LYS A 119 -7.44 6.87 -26.40
C LYS A 119 -6.89 8.22 -26.84
N MET A 120 -6.21 8.94 -25.93
CA MET A 120 -5.59 10.23 -26.23
C MET A 120 -4.48 10.09 -27.28
N ASP A 121 -3.58 9.11 -27.12
CA ASP A 121 -2.49 8.84 -28.06
C ASP A 121 -3.05 8.55 -29.47
N LYS A 122 -4.15 7.80 -29.57
CA LYS A 122 -4.82 7.53 -30.85
C LYS A 122 -5.30 8.81 -31.52
N VAL A 123 -5.80 9.79 -30.76
CA VAL A 123 -6.28 11.07 -31.28
C VAL A 123 -5.10 11.95 -31.70
N LEU A 124 -4.04 12.02 -30.88
CA LEU A 124 -2.84 12.81 -31.15
C LEU A 124 -2.05 12.30 -32.37
N LEU A 125 -2.07 10.98 -32.61
CA LEU A 125 -1.40 10.37 -33.75
C LEU A 125 -2.15 10.58 -35.09
N LYS A 126 -3.39 11.10 -35.05
CA LYS A 126 -4.16 11.38 -36.28
C LYS A 126 -3.45 12.43 -37.14
N ARG A 127 -3.17 12.03 -38.37
CA ARG A 127 -2.58 12.89 -39.41
C ARG A 127 -3.53 13.03 -40.58
N ASN A 128 -3.42 14.14 -41.31
CA ASN A 128 -4.14 14.33 -42.57
C ASN A 128 -3.47 13.54 -43.71
N ARG A 129 -4.08 13.52 -44.91
CA ARG A 129 -3.50 12.84 -46.09
C ARG A 129 -2.08 13.33 -46.45
N LYS A 130 -1.75 14.58 -46.07
CA LYS A 130 -0.43 15.18 -46.28
C LYS A 130 0.55 14.89 -45.13
N GLY A 131 0.19 14.04 -44.16
CA GLY A 131 1.03 13.65 -43.03
C GLY A 131 1.14 14.68 -41.90
N GLN A 132 0.48 15.83 -42.00
CA GLN A 132 0.49 16.85 -40.96
C GLN A 132 -0.44 16.45 -39.79
N PRO A 133 -0.10 16.85 -38.55
CA PRO A 133 -0.97 16.63 -37.40
C PRO A 133 -2.34 17.32 -37.59
N LYS A 134 -3.42 16.65 -37.17
CA LYS A 134 -4.77 17.21 -37.24
C LYS A 134 -5.01 18.12 -36.02
N LEU A 135 -4.86 19.43 -36.18
CA LEU A 135 -4.98 20.42 -35.10
C LEU A 135 -6.27 20.27 -34.27
N ASN A 136 -7.44 20.20 -34.92
CA ASN A 136 -8.72 20.10 -34.23
C ASN A 136 -8.80 18.88 -33.30
N ALA A 137 -8.22 17.74 -33.71
CA ALA A 137 -8.17 16.54 -32.88
C ALA A 137 -7.28 16.73 -31.64
N GLN A 138 -6.20 17.50 -31.76
CA GLN A 138 -5.34 17.82 -30.61
C GLN A 138 -6.03 18.80 -29.65
N ILE A 139 -6.81 19.75 -30.18
CA ILE A 139 -7.61 20.68 -29.38
C ILE A 139 -8.64 19.92 -28.55
N GLU A 140 -9.35 18.95 -29.13
CA GLU A 140 -10.31 18.10 -28.39
C GLU A 140 -9.65 17.44 -27.15
N VAL A 141 -8.45 16.90 -27.29
CA VAL A 141 -7.69 16.28 -26.18
C VAL A 141 -7.32 17.30 -25.09
N LEU A 142 -7.00 18.54 -25.48
CA LEU A 142 -6.69 19.60 -24.53
C LEU A 142 -7.92 20.04 -23.76
N LEU A 143 -9.06 20.19 -24.43
CA LEU A 143 -10.33 20.53 -23.80
C LEU A 143 -10.75 19.45 -22.80
N GLU A 144 -10.69 18.17 -23.19
CA GLU A 144 -10.98 17.04 -22.30
C GLU A 144 -10.09 17.07 -21.04
N LYS A 145 -8.80 17.40 -21.19
CA LYS A 145 -7.88 17.55 -20.06
C LYS A 145 -8.26 18.69 -19.12
N ILE A 146 -8.69 19.82 -19.65
CA ILE A 146 -9.12 20.97 -18.85
C ILE A 146 -10.41 20.61 -18.10
N GLU A 147 -11.42 20.07 -18.80
CA GLU A 147 -12.68 19.66 -18.19
C GLU A 147 -12.51 18.60 -17.10
N LYS A 148 -11.57 17.67 -17.28
CA LYS A 148 -11.27 16.66 -16.26
C LYS A 148 -10.67 17.29 -15.01
N ARG A 149 -9.69 18.19 -15.17
CA ARG A 149 -9.07 18.94 -14.05
C ARG A 149 -10.04 19.84 -13.29
N MET A 150 -11.12 20.27 -13.95
CA MET A 150 -12.17 21.08 -13.33
C MET A 150 -13.22 20.25 -12.57
N ARG A 151 -13.30 18.93 -12.84
CA ARG A 151 -14.26 18.01 -12.20
C ARG A 151 -13.67 17.24 -11.02
N ASP A 152 -12.38 16.93 -11.11
CA ASP A 152 -11.59 16.27 -10.05
C ASP A 152 -11.19 17.28 -8.96
#